data_AF-A0A7C4J5W4-F1
#
_entry.id   AF-A0A7C4J5W4-F1
#
_cell.length_a   1.000
_cell.length_b   1.000
_cell.length_c   1.000
_cell.angle_alpha   90.00
_cell.angle_beta   90.00
_cell.angle_gamma   90.00
#
_symmetry.space_group_name_H-M   'P 1'
#
loop_
_entity.id
_entity.type
_entity.pdbx_description
1 polymer ?
#
loop_
_entity_poly.entity_id
_entity_poly.type
_entity_poly.pdbx_seq_one_letter_code
_entity_poly.pdbx_strand_id
1 'polypeptide(L)'
;LIILVAALTMRQWSEEQRAGTLEMLLTLPVGSVQLVLGKFLAVIALVGVALALTLPIPFTVSAIGNLDWGPVVGGYLAALLLASAYAAIGLFVSSRTDNQIVALIVSVLLCGLFYLIGTGGVIDFVGSGALADLLRALGTSSRFESIERGVIDLRDLVYYLSLTGIFLALNAYSLERKRWSRGAQTAAHRRAQSLTTWLVVGNLVLVNVWAYPLQTLRADLTSQQEFSLSSATRDLLSNLQEPLTLRAYLSEKTHPLLAPLIPQIRDMLTEYAIASNGKVQTQVIDPATDPDAEAQAAQTYGIQPTPLQVAGRFEASVINAYFDVVASYGDQNVVLNFRDLIEVAQRRDGTVDVRLRNLEYDLTRAIKKAVYGFQSLDAVFAGLESPARLQLIVTEATLPEALQSAPDTIKKVADDLAAQSGGKFTFESIDPDAPNAAITRQTLRDTYRLQPIPVSLFSADTYYFDLLLTLGDKTQAIYPAQDFSEASVRSAIEAALKRESQGFVKAIGLWTPPAAPQFDQFGQQSQSPVSYQTVQQQLSQNYNVRSVDLSGGQAPADIDVLVVIAPQNMTDKERYAIDQFLMRGGSVVVAAGNYAVTTSLGGLGLLPLENGLQEMLAHYGI
;
A
#
# COMPACT_ATOMS: atom_id res chain seq x y z
N LEU A 1 -6.43 -35.03 -8.52
CA LEU A 1 -5.38 -35.33 -9.53
C LEU A 1 -4.34 -36.35 -9.03
N ILE A 2 -3.78 -36.19 -7.82
CA ILE A 2 -2.78 -37.11 -7.21
C ILE A 2 -3.17 -38.59 -7.32
N ILE A 3 -4.35 -38.97 -6.80
CA ILE A 3 -4.83 -40.35 -6.79
C ILE A 3 -5.04 -40.89 -8.22
N LEU A 4 -5.65 -40.07 -9.08
CA LEU A 4 -5.93 -40.43 -10.47
C LEU A 4 -4.65 -40.76 -11.23
N VAL A 5 -3.66 -39.86 -11.21
CA VAL A 5 -2.40 -40.05 -11.96
C VAL A 5 -1.57 -41.19 -11.38
N ALA A 6 -1.55 -41.36 -10.06
CA ALA A 6 -0.93 -42.52 -9.43
C ALA A 6 -1.56 -43.84 -9.89
N ALA A 7 -2.90 -43.89 -10.01
CA ALA A 7 -3.61 -45.07 -10.52
C ALA A 7 -3.33 -45.34 -12.02
N LEU A 8 -3.20 -44.30 -12.84
CA LEU A 8 -2.87 -44.45 -14.27
C LEU A 8 -1.44 -44.95 -14.51
N THR A 9 -0.53 -44.62 -13.59
CA THR A 9 0.90 -44.96 -13.71
C THR A 9 1.30 -46.24 -12.97
N MET A 10 0.53 -46.66 -11.94
CA MET A 10 0.90 -47.79 -11.07
C MET A 10 1.23 -49.06 -11.84
N ARG A 11 0.49 -49.34 -12.93
CA ARG A 11 0.53 -50.58 -13.70
C ARG A 11 1.54 -50.56 -14.85
N GLN A 12 2.04 -49.38 -15.22
CA GLN A 12 2.81 -49.17 -16.44
C GLN A 12 4.10 -49.99 -16.49
N TRP A 13 4.81 -50.12 -15.35
CA TRP A 13 6.03 -50.93 -15.25
C TRP A 13 5.87 -52.12 -14.32
N SER A 14 5.11 -51.97 -13.23
CA SER A 14 4.96 -53.04 -12.23
C SER A 14 4.28 -54.29 -12.79
N GLU A 15 3.31 -54.16 -13.70
CA GLU A 15 2.65 -55.30 -14.33
C GLU A 15 3.60 -56.03 -15.29
N GLU A 16 4.39 -55.31 -16.07
CA GLU A 16 5.38 -55.92 -16.98
C GLU A 16 6.48 -56.66 -16.22
N GLN A 17 6.89 -56.10 -15.08
CA GLN A 17 7.84 -56.75 -14.20
C GLN A 17 7.25 -58.00 -13.53
N ARG A 18 5.99 -57.92 -13.08
CA ARG A 18 5.28 -59.06 -12.48
C ARG A 18 5.02 -60.18 -13.49
N ALA A 19 4.73 -59.82 -14.74
CA ALA A 19 4.46 -60.75 -15.83
C ALA A 19 5.72 -61.31 -16.51
N GLY A 20 6.91 -60.80 -16.18
CA GLY A 20 8.18 -61.20 -16.82
C GLY A 20 8.28 -60.79 -18.30
N THR A 21 7.49 -59.80 -18.73
CA THR A 21 7.54 -59.26 -20.10
C THR A 21 8.52 -58.10 -20.23
N LEU A 22 8.98 -57.55 -19.10
CA LEU A 22 9.97 -56.47 -19.05
C LEU A 22 11.30 -56.86 -19.71
N GLU A 23 11.76 -58.10 -19.50
CA GLU A 23 13.00 -58.61 -20.09
C GLU A 23 12.92 -58.64 -21.62
N MET A 24 11.78 -59.07 -22.17
CA MET A 24 11.53 -59.05 -23.62
C MET A 24 11.57 -57.61 -24.14
N LEU A 25 10.88 -56.68 -23.46
CA LEU A 25 10.83 -55.28 -23.86
C LEU A 25 12.23 -54.62 -23.87
N LEU A 26 13.09 -54.94 -22.90
CA LEU A 26 14.45 -54.39 -22.79
C LEU A 26 15.47 -55.02 -23.76
N THR A 27 15.11 -56.11 -24.44
CA THR A 27 15.95 -56.73 -25.50
C THR A 27 15.61 -56.23 -26.90
N LEU A 28 14.47 -55.54 -27.07
CA LEU A 28 14.12 -54.90 -28.33
C LEU A 28 15.14 -53.79 -28.69
N PRO A 29 15.34 -53.49 -29.98
CA PRO A 29 16.26 -52.45 -30.45
C PRO A 29 15.68 -51.03 -30.26
N VAL A 30 15.15 -50.75 -29.07
CA VAL A 30 14.51 -49.49 -28.70
C VAL A 30 15.21 -48.93 -27.47
N GLY A 31 15.50 -47.62 -27.47
CA GLY A 31 16.19 -46.99 -26.34
C GLY A 31 15.31 -46.92 -25.07
N SER A 32 15.92 -47.05 -23.89
CA SER A 32 15.21 -46.93 -22.61
C SER A 32 14.50 -45.59 -22.45
N VAL A 33 15.12 -44.50 -22.93
CA VAL A 33 14.52 -43.15 -22.96
C VAL A 33 13.26 -43.12 -23.84
N GLN A 34 13.28 -43.78 -25.01
CA GLN A 34 12.12 -43.82 -25.91
C GLN A 34 10.95 -44.58 -25.28
N LEU A 35 11.23 -45.70 -24.59
CA LEU A 35 10.21 -46.47 -23.87
C LEU A 35 9.57 -45.66 -22.74
N VAL A 36 10.39 -44.96 -21.96
CA VAL A 36 9.92 -44.09 -20.86
C VAL A 36 9.08 -42.93 -21.40
N LEU A 37 9.56 -42.23 -22.44
CA LEU A 37 8.81 -41.13 -23.07
C LEU A 37 7.51 -41.62 -23.71
N GLY A 38 7.51 -42.78 -24.36
CA GLY A 38 6.31 -43.35 -24.96
C GLY A 38 5.22 -43.62 -23.93
N LYS A 39 5.55 -44.26 -22.81
CA LYS A 39 4.59 -44.50 -21.71
C LYS A 39 4.15 -43.21 -21.02
N PHE A 40 5.07 -42.26 -20.86
CA PHE A 40 4.75 -40.94 -20.34
C PHE A 40 3.73 -40.22 -21.21
N LEU A 41 3.99 -40.11 -22.52
CA LEU A 41 3.08 -39.47 -23.46
C LEU A 41 1.72 -40.18 -23.54
N ALA A 42 1.68 -41.51 -23.40
CA ALA A 42 0.42 -42.24 -23.34
C ALA A 42 -0.43 -41.85 -22.11
N VAL A 43 0.19 -41.72 -20.93
CA VAL A 43 -0.50 -41.26 -19.71
C VAL A 43 -0.95 -39.82 -19.85
N ILE A 44 -0.10 -38.92 -20.38
CA ILE A 44 -0.46 -37.51 -20.58
C ILE A 44 -1.54 -37.33 -21.62
N ALA A 45 -1.54 -38.10 -22.70
CA ALA A 45 -2.62 -38.09 -23.68
C ALA A 45 -3.96 -38.48 -23.05
N LEU A 46 -3.97 -39.51 -22.19
CA LEU A 46 -5.18 -39.92 -21.48
C LEU A 46 -5.67 -38.84 -20.52
N VAL A 47 -4.77 -38.19 -19.78
CA VAL A 47 -5.14 -37.05 -18.92
C VAL A 47 -5.63 -35.87 -19.75
N GLY A 48 -5.00 -35.57 -20.88
CA GLY A 48 -5.41 -34.51 -21.79
C GLY A 48 -6.80 -34.73 -22.36
N VAL A 49 -7.15 -35.97 -22.73
CA VAL A 49 -8.52 -36.34 -23.13
C VAL A 49 -9.48 -36.16 -21.95
N ALA A 50 -9.12 -36.59 -20.75
CA ALA A 50 -9.97 -36.42 -19.57
C ALA A 50 -10.25 -34.95 -19.26
N LEU A 51 -9.25 -34.07 -19.39
CA LEU A 51 -9.40 -32.61 -19.25
C LEU A 51 -10.20 -32.01 -20.42
N ALA A 52 -10.01 -32.48 -21.65
CA ALA A 52 -10.79 -32.00 -22.79
C ALA A 52 -12.28 -32.31 -22.62
N LEU A 53 -12.62 -33.45 -22.02
CA LEU A 53 -14.01 -33.81 -21.70
C LEU A 53 -14.64 -32.92 -20.63
N THR A 54 -13.87 -32.13 -19.87
CA THR A 54 -14.42 -31.14 -18.93
C THR A 54 -14.65 -29.77 -19.55
N LEU A 55 -14.14 -29.50 -20.76
CA LEU A 55 -14.35 -28.23 -21.49
C LEU A 55 -15.82 -27.82 -21.69
N PRO A 56 -16.81 -28.73 -21.82
CA PRO A 56 -18.21 -28.32 -21.90
C PRO A 56 -18.66 -27.47 -20.71
N ILE A 57 -18.07 -27.63 -19.51
CA ILE A 57 -18.42 -26.87 -18.30
C ILE A 57 -18.11 -25.37 -18.46
N PRO A 58 -16.87 -24.92 -18.73
CA PRO A 58 -16.60 -23.49 -18.93
C PRO A 58 -17.37 -22.92 -20.14
N PHE A 59 -17.60 -23.70 -21.20
CA PHE A 59 -18.42 -23.24 -22.33
C PHE A 59 -19.86 -22.93 -21.90
N THR A 60 -20.52 -23.80 -21.12
CA THR A 60 -21.89 -23.53 -20.65
C THR A 60 -21.93 -22.34 -19.69
N VAL A 61 -20.94 -22.20 -18.81
CA VAL A 61 -20.85 -21.04 -17.90
C VAL A 61 -20.64 -19.74 -18.67
N SER A 62 -19.78 -19.73 -19.70
CA SER A 62 -19.55 -18.54 -20.56
C SER A 62 -20.78 -18.10 -21.34
N ALA A 63 -21.70 -19.02 -21.64
CA ALA A 63 -22.95 -18.70 -22.32
C ALA A 63 -23.99 -18.04 -21.39
N ILE A 64 -23.86 -18.22 -20.07
CA ILE A 64 -24.84 -17.77 -19.07
C ILE A 64 -24.34 -16.53 -18.31
N GLY A 65 -23.03 -16.38 -18.13
CA GLY A 65 -22.43 -15.30 -17.36
C GLY A 65 -21.16 -14.72 -17.99
N ASN A 66 -20.64 -13.65 -17.38
CA ASN A 66 -19.38 -13.03 -17.79
C ASN A 66 -18.20 -13.82 -17.19
N LEU A 67 -17.82 -14.91 -17.85
CA LEU A 67 -16.71 -15.78 -17.45
C LEU A 67 -15.38 -15.21 -17.94
N ASP A 68 -14.41 -15.05 -17.04
CA ASP A 68 -13.03 -14.76 -17.43
C ASP A 68 -12.35 -16.02 -17.96
N TRP A 69 -11.89 -15.98 -19.20
CA TRP A 69 -11.19 -17.10 -19.85
C TRP A 69 -9.75 -17.26 -19.37
N GLY A 70 -9.13 -16.23 -18.79
CA GLY A 70 -7.76 -16.26 -18.29
C GLY A 70 -7.53 -17.34 -17.24
N PRO A 71 -8.22 -17.30 -16.08
CA PRO A 71 -8.17 -18.33 -15.06
C PRO A 71 -8.56 -19.73 -15.59
N VAL A 72 -9.50 -19.80 -16.54
CA VAL A 72 -9.90 -21.09 -17.14
C VAL A 72 -8.75 -21.72 -17.90
N VAL A 73 -8.13 -20.99 -18.84
CA VAL A 73 -6.97 -21.50 -19.61
C VAL A 73 -5.79 -21.78 -18.69
N GLY A 74 -5.54 -20.90 -17.73
CA GLY A 74 -4.53 -21.08 -16.69
C GLY A 74 -4.73 -22.37 -15.92
N GLY A 75 -5.92 -22.62 -15.39
CA GLY A 75 -6.27 -23.85 -14.66
C GLY A 75 -6.06 -25.13 -15.48
N TYR A 76 -6.44 -25.14 -16.76
CA TYR A 76 -6.19 -26.29 -17.65
C TYR A 76 -4.70 -26.54 -17.89
N LEU A 77 -3.93 -25.48 -18.13
CA LEU A 77 -2.48 -25.56 -18.29
C LEU A 77 -1.81 -26.04 -16.99
N ALA A 78 -2.19 -25.48 -15.85
CA ALA A 78 -1.69 -25.86 -14.52
C ALA A 78 -1.97 -27.34 -14.24
N ALA A 79 -3.19 -27.81 -14.53
CA ALA A 79 -3.58 -29.20 -14.34
C ALA A 79 -2.75 -30.16 -15.21
N LEU A 80 -2.47 -29.78 -16.47
CA LEU A 80 -1.66 -30.58 -17.38
C LEU A 80 -0.17 -30.64 -16.95
N LEU A 81 0.39 -29.52 -16.49
CA LEU A 81 1.76 -29.46 -15.96
C LEU A 81 1.91 -30.25 -14.66
N LEU A 82 0.95 -30.11 -13.75
CA LEU A 82 0.91 -30.88 -12.51
C LEU A 82 0.76 -32.39 -12.79
N ALA A 83 -0.11 -32.76 -13.72
CA ALA A 83 -0.26 -34.14 -14.18
C ALA A 83 1.04 -34.68 -14.78
N SER A 84 1.77 -33.85 -15.53
CA SER A 84 3.08 -34.20 -16.10
C SER A 84 4.12 -34.52 -15.03
N ALA A 85 4.23 -33.69 -14.00
CA ALA A 85 5.12 -33.95 -12.87
C ALA A 85 4.73 -35.24 -12.12
N TYR A 86 3.45 -35.40 -11.77
CA TYR A 86 2.97 -36.57 -11.03
C TYR A 86 3.02 -37.86 -11.85
N ALA A 87 2.83 -37.79 -13.18
CA ALA A 87 2.95 -38.95 -14.05
C ALA A 87 4.41 -39.41 -14.14
N ALA A 88 5.37 -38.49 -14.23
CA ALA A 88 6.79 -38.82 -14.21
C ALA A 88 7.19 -39.48 -12.88
N ILE A 89 6.74 -38.94 -11.74
CA ILE A 89 6.94 -39.53 -10.41
C ILE A 89 6.36 -40.94 -10.35
N GLY A 90 5.10 -41.10 -10.74
CA GLY A 90 4.41 -42.39 -10.68
C GLY A 90 5.04 -43.46 -11.59
N LEU A 91 5.48 -43.07 -12.78
CA LEU A 91 6.22 -43.96 -13.68
C LEU A 91 7.58 -44.38 -13.11
N PHE A 92 8.31 -43.45 -12.48
CA PHE A 92 9.56 -43.78 -11.79
C PHE A 92 9.32 -44.77 -10.64
N VAL A 93 8.33 -44.51 -9.78
CA VAL A 93 7.98 -45.40 -8.66
C VAL A 93 7.53 -46.78 -9.16
N SER A 94 6.67 -46.83 -10.18
CA SER A 94 6.22 -48.09 -10.80
C SER A 94 7.40 -48.91 -11.36
N SER A 95 8.46 -48.26 -11.86
CA SER A 95 9.65 -48.97 -12.35
C SER A 95 10.46 -49.69 -11.26
N ARG A 96 10.24 -49.34 -9.99
CA ARG A 96 11.03 -49.81 -8.83
C ARG A 96 10.37 -50.96 -8.08
N THR A 97 9.12 -51.31 -8.41
CA THR A 97 8.34 -52.36 -7.74
C THR A 97 7.61 -53.23 -8.76
N ASP A 98 7.42 -54.50 -8.42
CA ASP A 98 6.63 -55.49 -9.13
C ASP A 98 5.16 -55.55 -8.66
N ASN A 99 4.78 -54.72 -7.67
CA ASN A 99 3.43 -54.69 -7.12
C ASN A 99 2.72 -53.36 -7.41
N GLN A 100 1.59 -53.43 -8.12
CA GLN A 100 0.76 -52.27 -8.49
C GLN A 100 0.27 -51.48 -7.28
N ILE A 101 -0.13 -52.17 -6.20
CA ILE A 101 -0.66 -51.52 -5.00
C ILE A 101 0.44 -50.73 -4.30
N VAL A 102 1.64 -51.30 -4.22
CA VAL A 102 2.81 -50.61 -3.67
C VAL A 102 3.18 -49.41 -4.54
N ALA A 103 3.18 -49.57 -5.87
CA ALA A 103 3.41 -48.47 -6.80
C ALA A 103 2.42 -47.33 -6.61
N LEU A 104 1.13 -47.64 -6.46
CA LEU A 104 0.06 -46.68 -6.21
C LEU A 104 0.30 -45.90 -4.89
N ILE A 105 0.43 -46.62 -3.77
CA ILE A 105 0.54 -46.02 -2.44
C ILE A 105 1.77 -45.12 -2.36
N VAL A 106 2.93 -45.59 -2.83
CA VAL A 106 4.17 -44.82 -2.78
C VAL A 106 4.09 -43.59 -3.69
N SER A 107 3.46 -43.70 -4.87
CA SER A 107 3.26 -42.55 -5.75
C SER A 107 2.33 -41.50 -5.13
N VAL A 108 1.23 -41.93 -4.50
CA VAL A 108 0.31 -41.02 -3.78
C VAL A 108 1.02 -40.32 -2.64
N LEU A 109 1.82 -41.03 -1.84
CA LEU A 109 2.58 -40.43 -0.74
C LEU A 109 3.61 -39.41 -1.23
N LEU A 110 4.36 -39.74 -2.29
CA LEU A 110 5.42 -38.87 -2.82
C LEU A 110 4.82 -37.61 -3.47
N CYS A 111 3.78 -37.76 -4.30
CA CYS A 111 3.04 -36.62 -4.86
C CYS A 111 2.35 -35.79 -3.77
N GLY A 112 1.77 -36.44 -2.75
CA GLY A 112 1.17 -35.78 -1.59
C GLY A 112 2.20 -34.96 -0.79
N LEU A 113 3.42 -35.47 -0.63
CA LEU A 113 4.51 -34.75 0.02
C LEU A 113 4.87 -33.47 -0.72
N PHE A 114 5.05 -33.53 -2.05
CA PHE A 114 5.32 -32.34 -2.87
C PHE A 114 4.19 -31.30 -2.81
N TYR A 115 2.94 -31.76 -2.70
CA TYR A 115 1.80 -30.89 -2.54
C TYR A 115 1.78 -30.21 -1.16
N LEU A 116 1.96 -30.98 -0.08
CA LEU A 116 1.86 -30.51 1.30
C LEU A 116 2.98 -29.53 1.69
N ILE A 117 4.21 -29.76 1.21
CA ILE A 117 5.38 -28.90 1.51
C ILE A 117 5.14 -27.44 1.10
N GLY A 118 4.36 -27.21 0.04
CA GLY A 118 4.05 -25.87 -0.45
C GLY A 118 2.84 -25.18 0.19
N THR A 119 2.13 -25.83 1.10
CA THR A 119 0.90 -25.28 1.68
C THR A 119 1.20 -24.24 2.76
N GLY A 120 0.41 -23.16 2.79
CA GLY A 120 0.55 -22.06 3.76
C GLY A 120 0.64 -22.57 5.20
N GLY A 121 -0.25 -23.48 5.61
CA GLY A 121 -0.23 -24.03 6.97
C GLY A 121 1.05 -24.77 7.37
N VAL A 122 1.74 -25.44 6.44
CA VAL A 122 3.04 -26.09 6.72
C VAL A 122 4.16 -25.06 6.78
N ILE A 123 4.12 -24.07 5.91
CA ILE A 123 5.12 -22.99 5.85
C ILE A 123 5.04 -22.13 7.12
N ASP A 124 3.83 -21.75 7.52
CA ASP A 124 3.59 -20.91 8.69
C ASP A 124 4.00 -21.63 9.99
N PHE A 125 3.82 -22.96 10.05
CA PHE A 125 4.30 -23.78 11.17
C PHE A 125 5.83 -23.78 11.30
N VAL A 126 6.57 -23.67 10.18
CA VAL A 126 8.04 -23.63 10.17
C VAL A 126 8.57 -22.22 10.50
N GLY A 127 7.72 -21.18 10.44
CA GLY A 127 8.07 -19.80 10.73
C GLY A 127 8.72 -19.05 9.56
N SER A 128 9.25 -17.85 9.80
CA SER A 128 9.95 -17.05 8.78
C SER A 128 11.46 -17.37 8.75
N GLY A 129 12.00 -17.68 7.58
CA GLY A 129 13.43 -17.96 7.39
C GLY A 129 13.75 -18.73 6.10
N ALA A 130 15.03 -18.99 5.85
CA ALA A 130 15.51 -19.64 4.63
C ALA A 130 14.89 -21.03 4.37
N LEU A 131 14.56 -21.77 5.44
CA LEU A 131 13.86 -23.05 5.35
C LEU A 131 12.43 -22.90 4.81
N ALA A 132 11.69 -21.89 5.28
CA ALA A 132 10.33 -21.62 4.80
C ALA A 132 10.32 -21.21 3.32
N ASP A 133 11.30 -20.40 2.89
CA ASP A 133 11.44 -20.02 1.48
C ASP A 133 11.82 -21.21 0.60
N LEU A 134 12.64 -22.13 1.11
CA LEU A 134 12.99 -23.36 0.40
C LEU A 134 11.77 -24.30 0.27
N LEU A 135 10.96 -24.43 1.33
CA LEU A 135 9.71 -25.20 1.29
C LEU A 135 8.71 -24.59 0.29
N ARG A 136 8.56 -23.26 0.28
CA ARG A 136 7.78 -22.53 -0.75
C ARG A 136 8.29 -22.80 -2.17
N ALA A 137 9.61 -22.86 -2.34
CA ALA A 137 10.22 -23.08 -3.65
C ALA A 137 10.03 -24.52 -4.17
N LEU A 138 9.98 -25.52 -3.28
CA LEU A 138 9.75 -26.94 -3.60
C LEU A 138 8.28 -27.36 -3.65
N GLY A 139 7.37 -26.52 -3.16
CA GLY A 139 5.94 -26.79 -3.16
C GLY A 139 5.33 -26.79 -4.57
N THR A 140 4.58 -27.82 -4.94
CA THR A 140 3.76 -27.79 -6.17
C THR A 140 2.46 -27.00 -5.98
N SER A 141 1.94 -26.87 -4.76
CA SER A 141 0.65 -26.21 -4.49
C SER A 141 0.69 -24.71 -4.71
N SER A 142 1.65 -23.99 -4.12
CA SER A 142 1.81 -22.53 -4.28
C SER A 142 1.94 -22.10 -5.74
N ARG A 143 2.69 -22.89 -6.52
CA ARG A 143 2.90 -22.70 -7.97
C ARG A 143 1.63 -22.96 -8.79
N PHE A 144 0.81 -23.90 -8.34
CA PHE A 144 -0.46 -24.22 -8.99
C PHE A 144 -1.47 -23.07 -8.81
N GLU A 145 -1.54 -22.50 -7.60
CA GLU A 145 -2.48 -21.43 -7.25
C GLU A 145 -2.22 -20.13 -8.04
N SER A 146 -0.96 -19.81 -8.36
CA SER A 146 -0.63 -18.67 -9.24
C SER A 146 -1.23 -18.88 -10.65
N ILE A 147 -0.96 -20.04 -11.26
CA ILE A 147 -1.44 -20.35 -12.62
C ILE A 147 -2.96 -20.49 -12.68
N GLU A 148 -3.60 -21.03 -11.65
CA GLU A 148 -5.07 -21.14 -11.55
C GLU A 148 -5.75 -19.75 -11.57
N ARG A 149 -5.10 -18.72 -11.04
CA ARG A 149 -5.61 -17.34 -11.07
C ARG A 149 -5.44 -16.64 -12.44
N GLY A 150 -4.93 -17.34 -13.45
CA GLY A 150 -4.70 -16.79 -14.79
C GLY A 150 -3.32 -16.13 -14.95
N VAL A 151 -2.40 -16.38 -14.02
CA VAL A 151 -1.07 -15.78 -14.01
C VAL A 151 -0.03 -16.83 -14.35
N ILE A 152 0.64 -16.68 -15.49
CA ILE A 152 1.67 -17.60 -15.93
C ILE A 152 3.05 -16.99 -15.69
N ASP A 153 3.73 -17.52 -14.68
CA ASP A 153 5.12 -17.20 -14.39
C ASP A 153 6.08 -18.20 -15.05
N LEU A 154 7.15 -17.70 -15.69
CA LEU A 154 8.17 -18.57 -16.32
C LEU A 154 8.82 -19.52 -15.30
N ARG A 155 9.02 -19.07 -14.07
CA ARG A 155 9.56 -19.84 -12.95
C ARG A 155 8.71 -21.05 -12.58
N ASP A 156 7.40 -21.00 -12.82
CA ASP A 156 6.48 -22.09 -12.49
C ASP A 156 6.49 -23.16 -13.60
N LEU A 157 6.52 -22.70 -14.86
CA LEU A 157 6.70 -23.58 -16.01
C LEU A 157 8.02 -24.35 -15.94
N VAL A 158 9.12 -23.65 -15.66
CA VAL A 158 10.45 -24.25 -15.49
C VAL A 158 10.45 -25.27 -14.36
N TYR A 159 9.79 -24.95 -13.23
CA TYR A 159 9.68 -25.88 -12.10
C TYR A 159 8.97 -27.18 -12.48
N TYR A 160 7.77 -27.11 -13.05
CA TYR A 160 7.04 -28.32 -13.44
C TYR A 160 7.78 -29.15 -14.50
N LEU A 161 8.33 -28.49 -15.53
CA LEU A 161 9.08 -29.18 -16.60
C LEU A 161 10.37 -29.82 -16.07
N SER A 162 11.08 -29.15 -15.17
CA SER A 162 12.27 -29.70 -14.54
C SER A 162 11.95 -30.90 -13.64
N LEU A 163 10.88 -30.83 -12.85
CA LEU A 163 10.43 -31.92 -11.99
C LEU A 163 10.04 -33.15 -12.83
N THR A 164 9.29 -32.94 -13.92
CA THR A 164 9.01 -33.97 -14.91
C THR A 164 10.30 -34.57 -15.48
N GLY A 165 11.22 -33.73 -15.95
CA GLY A 165 12.50 -34.16 -16.52
C GLY A 165 13.36 -34.98 -15.56
N ILE A 166 13.45 -34.56 -14.28
CA ILE A 166 14.20 -35.27 -13.23
C ILE A 166 13.65 -36.68 -13.07
N PHE A 167 12.34 -36.83 -12.87
CA PHE A 167 11.75 -38.16 -12.64
C PHE A 167 11.74 -39.05 -13.89
N LEU A 168 11.64 -38.48 -15.10
CA LEU A 168 11.83 -39.24 -16.34
C LEU A 168 13.28 -39.74 -16.51
N ALA A 169 14.27 -38.91 -16.19
CA ALA A 169 15.68 -39.30 -16.20
C ALA A 169 15.97 -40.39 -15.17
N LEU A 170 15.41 -40.27 -13.96
CA LEU A 170 15.50 -41.30 -12.91
C LEU A 170 14.80 -42.60 -13.31
N ASN A 171 13.69 -42.53 -14.04
CA ASN A 171 13.01 -43.70 -14.57
C ASN A 171 13.86 -44.44 -15.63
N ALA A 172 14.40 -43.70 -16.60
CA ALA A 172 15.30 -44.28 -17.60
C ALA A 172 16.52 -44.93 -16.94
N TYR A 173 17.10 -44.28 -15.92
CA TYR A 173 18.19 -44.83 -15.13
C TYR A 173 17.79 -46.10 -14.34
N SER A 174 16.58 -46.13 -13.78
CA SER A 174 16.03 -47.29 -13.08
C SER A 174 15.95 -48.53 -13.99
N LEU A 175 15.51 -48.35 -15.24
CA LEU A 175 15.45 -49.41 -16.25
C LEU A 175 16.86 -49.85 -16.70
N GLU A 176 17.74 -48.90 -16.98
CA GLU A 176 19.10 -49.22 -17.43
C GLU A 176 19.89 -49.98 -16.36
N ARG A 177 19.69 -49.64 -15.08
CA ARG A 177 20.27 -50.36 -13.94
C ARG A 177 19.85 -51.84 -13.89
N LYS A 178 18.67 -52.21 -14.40
CA LYS A 178 18.24 -53.61 -14.49
C LYS A 178 18.99 -54.40 -15.56
N ARG A 179 19.59 -53.73 -16.56
CA ARG A 179 20.35 -54.34 -17.67
C ARG A 179 21.83 -54.56 -17.33
N TRP A 180 22.31 -54.01 -16.21
CA TRP A 180 23.74 -54.00 -15.90
C TRP A 180 24.28 -55.37 -15.47
N SER A 181 25.22 -55.89 -16.27
CA SER A 181 26.12 -56.97 -15.83
C SER A 181 27.08 -56.46 -14.74
N ARG A 182 27.43 -57.30 -13.75
CA ARG A 182 28.33 -56.98 -12.63
C ARG A 182 29.83 -57.05 -12.97
N GLY A 183 30.20 -57.39 -14.21
CA GLY A 183 31.59 -57.51 -14.63
C GLY A 183 32.41 -56.21 -14.53
N ALA A 184 33.74 -56.35 -14.51
CA ALA A 184 34.68 -55.22 -14.51
C ALA A 184 34.67 -54.45 -15.85
N GLN A 185 34.44 -55.14 -16.97
CA GLN A 185 34.41 -54.54 -18.32
C GLN A 185 33.24 -53.55 -18.52
N THR A 186 32.12 -53.74 -17.81
CA THR A 186 30.96 -52.83 -17.90
C THR A 186 31.02 -51.69 -16.87
N ALA A 187 32.04 -51.64 -16.01
CA ALA A 187 32.13 -50.65 -14.94
C ALA A 187 32.21 -49.20 -15.43
N ALA A 188 32.96 -48.95 -16.51
CA ALA A 188 33.06 -47.62 -17.12
C ALA A 188 31.70 -47.15 -17.67
N HIS A 189 30.96 -48.04 -18.34
CA HIS A 189 29.63 -47.74 -18.87
C HIS A 189 28.63 -47.43 -17.75
N ARG A 190 28.61 -48.22 -16.66
CA ARG A 190 27.75 -47.95 -15.49
C ARG A 190 28.05 -46.58 -14.87
N ARG A 191 29.34 -46.26 -14.69
CA ARG A 191 29.77 -44.96 -14.16
C ARG A 191 29.35 -43.82 -15.07
N ALA A 192 29.60 -43.92 -16.37
CA ALA A 192 29.22 -42.91 -17.35
C ALA A 192 27.71 -42.65 -17.38
N GLN A 193 26.89 -43.71 -17.38
CA GLN A 193 25.43 -43.59 -17.32
C GLN A 193 24.97 -42.92 -16.02
N SER A 194 25.48 -43.37 -14.87
CA SER A 194 25.15 -42.76 -13.58
C SER A 194 25.55 -41.29 -13.50
N LEU A 195 26.73 -40.95 -14.00
CA LEU A 195 27.24 -39.57 -14.03
C LEU A 195 26.40 -38.71 -14.96
N THR A 196 26.01 -39.22 -16.13
CA THR A 196 25.14 -38.51 -17.08
C THR A 196 23.77 -38.24 -16.47
N THR A 197 23.13 -39.23 -15.85
CA THR A 197 21.83 -39.03 -15.17
C THR A 197 21.94 -38.00 -14.06
N TRP A 198 22.95 -38.09 -13.18
CA TRP A 198 23.13 -37.14 -12.09
C TRP A 198 23.50 -35.73 -12.58
N LEU A 199 24.25 -35.61 -13.68
CA LEU A 199 24.49 -34.32 -14.32
C LEU A 199 23.21 -33.72 -14.89
N VAL A 200 22.35 -34.52 -15.53
CA VAL A 200 21.05 -34.04 -16.03
C VAL A 200 20.19 -33.56 -14.87
N VAL A 201 20.08 -34.36 -13.79
CA VAL A 201 19.33 -33.96 -12.58
C VAL A 201 19.92 -32.69 -11.97
N GLY A 202 21.25 -32.61 -11.83
CA GLY A 202 21.95 -31.44 -11.31
C GLY A 202 21.72 -30.19 -12.16
N ASN A 203 21.78 -30.30 -13.49
CA ASN A 203 21.50 -29.18 -14.40
C ASN A 203 20.03 -28.72 -14.29
N LEU A 204 19.07 -29.64 -14.21
CA LEU A 204 17.66 -29.29 -14.04
C LEU A 204 17.41 -28.58 -12.71
N VAL A 205 18.07 -29.01 -11.62
CA VAL A 205 18.02 -28.29 -10.34
C VAL A 205 18.68 -26.91 -10.44
N LEU A 206 19.85 -26.80 -11.08
CA LEU A 206 20.54 -25.53 -11.27
C LEU A 206 19.73 -24.52 -12.08
N VAL A 207 19.01 -24.98 -13.11
CA VAL A 207 18.10 -24.14 -13.90
C VAL A 207 17.01 -23.53 -13.02
N ASN A 208 16.50 -24.25 -12.03
CA ASN A 208 15.53 -23.69 -11.07
C ASN A 208 16.15 -22.63 -10.17
N VAL A 209 17.38 -22.87 -9.69
CA VAL A 209 18.11 -21.90 -8.86
C VAL A 209 18.40 -20.63 -9.66
N TRP A 210 18.79 -20.78 -10.93
CA TRP A 210 19.03 -19.66 -11.84
C TRP A 210 17.76 -18.91 -12.24
N ALA A 211 16.64 -19.60 -12.39
CA ALA A 211 15.34 -18.99 -12.72
C ALA A 211 14.65 -18.34 -11.51
N TYR A 212 15.03 -18.69 -10.28
CA TYR A 212 14.45 -18.14 -9.05
C TYR A 212 14.42 -16.60 -8.97
N PRO A 213 15.49 -15.85 -9.33
CA PRO A 213 15.47 -14.38 -9.30
C PRO A 213 14.67 -13.73 -10.45
N LEU A 214 14.24 -14.48 -11.48
CA LEU A 214 13.54 -13.92 -12.63
C LEU A 214 12.06 -13.66 -12.31
N GLN A 215 11.77 -12.61 -11.55
CA GLN A 215 10.42 -12.21 -11.15
C GLN A 215 9.65 -11.41 -12.22
N THR A 216 10.33 -10.96 -13.28
CA THR A 216 9.76 -10.02 -14.26
C THR A 216 9.08 -10.68 -15.47
N LEU A 217 9.33 -11.97 -15.72
CA LEU A 217 8.77 -12.70 -16.86
C LEU A 217 7.47 -13.41 -16.45
N ARG A 218 6.40 -12.61 -16.38
CA ARG A 218 5.04 -13.00 -16.03
C ARG A 218 4.07 -12.60 -17.14
N ALA A 219 3.12 -13.47 -17.44
CA ALA A 219 1.99 -13.17 -18.31
C ALA A 219 0.68 -13.23 -17.51
N ASP A 220 -0.08 -12.14 -17.52
CA ASP A 220 -1.44 -12.09 -16.97
C ASP A 220 -2.44 -12.34 -18.10
N LEU A 221 -3.19 -13.44 -18.00
CA LEU A 221 -4.20 -13.85 -18.97
C LEU A 221 -5.61 -13.36 -18.60
N THR A 222 -5.79 -12.73 -17.44
CA THR A 222 -7.11 -12.23 -17.02
C THR A 222 -7.64 -11.19 -17.98
N SER A 223 -8.96 -11.19 -18.17
CA SER A 223 -9.67 -10.32 -19.13
C SER A 223 -9.46 -8.83 -18.86
N GLN A 224 -9.28 -8.46 -17.59
CA GLN A 224 -9.06 -7.07 -17.15
C GLN A 224 -7.62 -6.79 -16.72
N GLN A 225 -6.69 -7.72 -16.95
CA GLN A 225 -5.30 -7.56 -16.51
C GLN A 225 -5.19 -7.25 -15.00
N GLU A 226 -6.01 -7.95 -14.20
CA GLU A 226 -6.21 -7.69 -12.76
C GLU A 226 -4.93 -7.83 -11.93
N PHE A 227 -3.93 -8.52 -12.46
CA PHE A 227 -2.65 -8.75 -11.81
C PHE A 227 -1.47 -8.13 -12.56
N SER A 228 -1.70 -7.13 -13.41
CA SER A 228 -0.63 -6.39 -14.06
C SER A 228 -0.90 -4.89 -13.96
N LEU A 229 0.17 -4.12 -13.73
CA LEU A 229 0.04 -2.66 -13.63
C LEU A 229 -0.17 -2.03 -15.01
N SER A 230 -1.04 -1.04 -15.09
CA SER A 230 -1.18 -0.21 -16.29
C SER A 230 0.15 0.50 -16.63
N SER A 231 0.31 0.88 -17.90
CA SER A 231 1.49 1.63 -18.34
C SER A 231 1.64 2.95 -17.59
N ALA A 232 0.53 3.65 -17.36
CA ALA A 232 0.51 4.90 -16.59
C ALA A 232 1.04 4.71 -15.16
N THR A 233 0.67 3.62 -14.48
CA THR A 233 1.18 3.28 -13.15
C THR A 233 2.68 3.01 -13.19
N ARG A 234 3.16 2.22 -14.16
CA ARG A 234 4.60 1.94 -14.33
C ARG A 234 5.40 3.21 -14.60
N ASP A 235 4.91 4.08 -15.47
CA ASP A 235 5.55 5.36 -15.77
C ASP A 235 5.63 6.24 -14.53
N LEU A 236 4.56 6.31 -13.74
CA LEU A 236 4.54 7.04 -12.47
C LEU A 236 5.55 6.48 -11.47
N LEU A 237 5.61 5.15 -11.31
CA LEU A 237 6.56 4.50 -10.40
C LEU A 237 8.03 4.65 -10.82
N SER A 238 8.30 4.62 -12.13
CA SER A 238 9.67 4.79 -12.65
C SER A 238 10.23 6.20 -12.37
N ASN A 239 9.36 7.21 -12.39
CA ASN A 239 9.70 8.62 -12.23
C ASN A 239 9.70 9.10 -10.76
N LEU A 240 9.50 8.20 -9.78
CA LEU A 240 9.63 8.55 -8.36
C LEU A 240 11.05 9.05 -8.06
N GLN A 241 11.16 10.19 -7.38
CA GLN A 241 12.43 10.80 -6.96
C GLN A 241 12.86 10.31 -5.57
N GLU A 242 11.89 10.05 -4.69
CA GLU A 242 12.07 9.58 -3.32
C GLU A 242 11.47 8.18 -3.12
N PRO A 243 11.83 7.46 -2.04
CA PRO A 243 11.18 6.21 -1.70
C PRO A 243 9.72 6.41 -1.29
N LEU A 244 8.80 5.74 -1.98
CA LEU A 244 7.38 5.68 -1.62
C LEU A 244 7.15 4.53 -0.62
N THR A 245 6.43 4.79 0.47
CA THR A 245 6.00 3.73 1.40
C THR A 245 4.50 3.48 1.24
N LEU A 246 4.12 2.24 0.98
CA LEU A 246 2.73 1.77 0.97
C LEU A 246 2.50 0.90 2.21
N ARG A 247 1.69 1.37 3.16
CA ARG A 247 1.34 0.62 4.38
C ARG A 247 -0.12 0.22 4.35
N ALA A 248 -0.41 -1.08 4.42
CA ALA A 248 -1.76 -1.59 4.56
C ALA A 248 -2.03 -2.00 6.00
N TYR A 249 -3.01 -1.36 6.62
CA TYR A 249 -3.53 -1.68 7.94
C TYR A 249 -4.72 -2.61 7.77
N LEU A 250 -4.45 -3.92 7.84
CA LEU A 250 -5.41 -4.98 7.55
C LEU A 250 -5.51 -5.93 8.75
N SER A 251 -6.69 -6.04 9.35
CA SER A 251 -6.92 -6.98 10.45
C SER A 251 -7.07 -8.42 9.98
N GLU A 252 -6.34 -9.35 10.59
CA GLU A 252 -6.48 -10.79 10.30
C GLU A 252 -7.87 -11.31 10.67
N LYS A 253 -8.42 -10.83 11.78
CA LYS A 253 -9.80 -11.10 12.22
C LYS A 253 -10.74 -10.05 11.64
N THR A 254 -11.27 -10.33 10.46
CA THR A 254 -12.22 -9.44 9.76
C THR A 254 -13.51 -10.15 9.38
N HIS A 255 -14.44 -9.44 8.71
CA HIS A 255 -15.67 -10.01 8.19
C HIS A 255 -15.38 -11.10 7.14
N PRO A 256 -16.10 -12.24 7.12
CA PRO A 256 -15.84 -13.33 6.18
C PRO A 256 -15.88 -12.94 4.70
N LEU A 257 -16.63 -11.89 4.35
CA LEU A 257 -16.68 -11.34 2.98
C LEU A 257 -15.45 -10.47 2.62
N LEU A 258 -14.69 -9.98 3.61
CA LEU A 258 -13.49 -9.17 3.40
C LEU A 258 -12.20 -9.99 3.43
N ALA A 259 -12.18 -11.09 4.19
CA ALA A 259 -11.00 -11.96 4.30
C ALA A 259 -10.41 -12.39 2.95
N PRO A 260 -11.20 -12.72 1.90
CA PRO A 260 -10.66 -13.06 0.57
C PRO A 260 -10.00 -11.90 -0.18
N LEU A 261 -10.22 -10.65 0.25
CA LEU A 261 -9.70 -9.44 -0.40
C LEU A 261 -8.32 -9.04 0.15
N ILE A 262 -7.98 -9.47 1.36
CA ILE A 262 -6.67 -9.18 1.99
C ILE A 262 -5.50 -9.70 1.14
N PRO A 263 -5.50 -10.96 0.65
CA PRO A 263 -4.44 -11.44 -0.24
C PRO A 263 -4.34 -10.63 -1.54
N GLN A 264 -5.47 -10.16 -2.09
CA GLN A 264 -5.47 -9.36 -3.32
C GLN A 264 -4.78 -8.00 -3.11
N ILE A 265 -5.02 -7.35 -1.97
CA ILE A 265 -4.31 -6.12 -1.61
C ILE A 265 -2.82 -6.38 -1.43
N ARG A 266 -2.45 -7.44 -0.69
CA ARG A 266 -1.03 -7.81 -0.48
C ARG A 266 -0.31 -8.08 -1.79
N ASP A 267 -0.94 -8.82 -2.70
CA ASP A 267 -0.39 -9.14 -4.01
C ASP A 267 -0.22 -7.87 -4.85
N MET A 268 -1.23 -7.00 -4.90
CA MET A 268 -1.15 -5.73 -5.62
C MET A 268 -0.02 -4.84 -5.06
N LEU A 269 0.09 -4.70 -3.74
CA LEU A 269 1.20 -3.94 -3.15
C LEU A 269 2.56 -4.52 -3.53
N THR A 270 2.69 -5.85 -3.50
CA THR A 270 3.92 -6.54 -3.93
C THR A 270 4.24 -6.24 -5.39
N GLU A 271 3.25 -6.17 -6.28
CA GLU A 271 3.45 -5.75 -7.68
C GLU A 271 3.98 -4.32 -7.81
N TYR A 272 3.48 -3.38 -7.01
CA TYR A 272 4.02 -2.00 -6.98
C TYR A 272 5.48 -1.98 -6.52
N ALA A 273 5.83 -2.77 -5.49
CA ALA A 273 7.22 -2.91 -5.03
C ALA A 273 8.13 -3.47 -6.14
N ILE A 274 7.72 -4.54 -6.81
CA ILE A 274 8.47 -5.17 -7.91
C ILE A 274 8.63 -4.20 -9.08
N ALA A 275 7.54 -3.56 -9.53
CA ALA A 275 7.55 -2.67 -10.69
C ALA A 275 8.39 -1.40 -10.48
N SER A 276 8.55 -0.96 -9.23
CA SER A 276 9.32 0.24 -8.87
C SER A 276 10.84 0.05 -8.80
N ASN A 277 11.34 -1.19 -9.00
CA ASN A 277 12.75 -1.55 -8.81
C ASN A 277 13.30 -1.12 -7.42
N GLY A 278 12.49 -1.25 -6.37
CA GLY A 278 12.89 -0.95 -4.99
C GLY A 278 12.67 0.50 -4.53
N LYS A 279 12.09 1.38 -5.37
CA LYS A 279 11.65 2.72 -4.94
C LYS A 279 10.38 2.69 -4.09
N VAL A 280 9.60 1.62 -4.16
CA VAL A 280 8.38 1.44 -3.36
C VAL A 280 8.63 0.39 -2.29
N GLN A 281 8.43 0.76 -1.04
CA GLN A 281 8.47 -0.14 0.12
C GLN A 281 7.05 -0.45 0.56
N THR A 282 6.73 -1.74 0.73
CA THR A 282 5.38 -2.18 1.09
C THR A 282 5.38 -2.88 2.42
N GLN A 283 4.41 -2.56 3.28
CA GLN A 283 4.26 -3.18 4.59
C GLN A 283 2.78 -3.49 4.82
N VAL A 284 2.48 -4.69 5.33
CA VAL A 284 1.14 -5.08 5.76
C VAL A 284 1.22 -5.30 7.27
N ILE A 285 0.40 -4.56 8.01
CA ILE A 285 0.43 -4.51 9.48
C ILE A 285 -0.99 -4.80 9.96
N ASP A 286 -1.13 -5.63 11.01
CA ASP A 286 -2.38 -5.78 11.74
C ASP A 286 -2.34 -4.95 13.03
N PRO A 287 -3.02 -3.78 13.08
CA PRO A 287 -3.08 -2.95 14.28
C PRO A 287 -3.61 -3.69 15.51
N ALA A 288 -4.46 -4.70 15.34
CA ALA A 288 -5.04 -5.44 16.46
C ALA A 288 -4.00 -6.29 17.22
N THR A 289 -2.83 -6.51 16.62
CA THR A 289 -1.73 -7.29 17.20
C THR A 289 -0.58 -6.44 17.72
N ASP A 290 -0.50 -5.16 17.31
CA ASP A 290 0.61 -4.25 17.59
C ASP A 290 0.08 -2.88 18.07
N PRO A 291 0.13 -2.61 19.40
CA PRO A 291 -0.35 -1.35 19.98
C PRO A 291 0.38 -0.10 19.46
N ASP A 292 1.66 -0.20 19.10
CA ASP A 292 2.44 0.93 18.59
C ASP A 292 1.98 1.29 17.17
N ALA A 293 1.71 0.27 16.34
CA ALA A 293 1.15 0.46 15.01
C ALA A 293 -0.28 1.02 15.05
N GLU A 294 -1.10 0.61 16.02
CA GLU A 294 -2.44 1.16 16.24
C GLU A 294 -2.38 2.64 16.63
N ALA A 295 -1.50 3.01 17.56
CA ALA A 295 -1.29 4.40 17.95
C ALA A 295 -0.81 5.26 16.77
N GLN A 296 0.13 4.75 15.97
CA GLN A 296 0.60 5.44 14.76
C GLN A 296 -0.53 5.62 13.74
N ALA A 297 -1.33 4.58 13.49
CA ALA A 297 -2.46 4.61 12.56
C ALA A 297 -3.48 5.67 12.97
N ALA A 298 -3.85 5.72 14.25
CA ALA A 298 -4.82 6.67 14.78
C ALA A 298 -4.28 8.11 14.82
N GLN A 299 -3.06 8.33 15.31
CA GLN A 299 -2.52 9.68 15.55
C GLN A 299 -1.97 10.33 14.29
N THR A 300 -1.26 9.57 13.44
CA THR A 300 -0.58 10.11 12.26
C THR A 300 -1.49 10.13 11.03
N TYR A 301 -2.27 9.06 10.85
CA TYR A 301 -3.06 8.85 9.63
C TYR A 301 -4.57 9.00 9.84
N GLY A 302 -5.03 9.16 11.08
CA GLY A 302 -6.46 9.29 11.40
C GLY A 302 -7.26 8.01 11.12
N ILE A 303 -6.59 6.85 11.05
CA ILE A 303 -7.21 5.56 10.77
C ILE A 303 -7.86 5.04 12.04
N GLN A 304 -9.14 4.67 11.94
CA GLN A 304 -9.94 4.17 13.05
C GLN A 304 -10.57 2.82 12.66
N PRO A 305 -10.76 1.90 13.61
CA PRO A 305 -11.32 0.60 13.29
C PRO A 305 -12.78 0.74 12.84
N THR A 306 -13.15 0.02 11.79
CA THR A 306 -14.54 -0.03 11.31
C THR A 306 -15.29 -1.13 12.05
N PRO A 307 -16.40 -0.81 12.76
CA PRO A 307 -17.21 -1.82 13.42
C PRO A 307 -18.03 -2.61 12.39
N LEU A 308 -17.79 -3.90 12.27
CA LEU A 308 -18.44 -4.81 11.33
C LEU A 308 -19.30 -5.81 12.09
N GLN A 309 -20.58 -5.92 11.71
CA GLN A 309 -21.47 -6.93 12.27
C GLN A 309 -21.22 -8.27 11.57
N VAL A 310 -20.93 -9.31 12.34
CA VAL A 310 -20.77 -10.68 11.86
C VAL A 310 -21.86 -11.54 12.49
N ALA A 311 -22.80 -12.02 11.67
CA ALA A 311 -23.80 -12.97 12.10
C ALA A 311 -23.26 -14.41 11.94
N GLY A 312 -22.88 -15.04 13.05
CA GLY A 312 -22.66 -16.48 13.11
C GLY A 312 -23.98 -17.24 13.13
N ARG A 313 -23.93 -18.58 13.00
CA ARG A 313 -25.13 -19.44 13.05
C ARG A 313 -25.89 -19.36 14.38
N PHE A 314 -25.27 -18.86 15.45
CA PHE A 314 -25.83 -18.84 16.80
C PHE A 314 -25.68 -17.49 17.54
N GLU A 315 -24.89 -16.54 17.02
CA GLU A 315 -24.63 -15.26 17.69
C GLU A 315 -24.24 -14.18 16.66
N ALA A 316 -24.76 -12.96 16.84
CA ALA A 316 -24.31 -11.79 16.11
C ALA A 316 -23.28 -11.04 16.96
N SER A 317 -22.04 -10.95 16.47
CA SER A 317 -20.93 -10.27 17.14
C SER A 317 -20.47 -9.08 16.32
N VAL A 318 -20.09 -7.98 16.99
CA VAL A 318 -19.47 -6.82 16.33
C VAL A 318 -17.96 -7.00 16.43
N ILE A 319 -17.28 -7.04 15.29
CA ILE A 319 -15.82 -7.12 15.20
C ILE A 319 -15.32 -5.78 14.66
N ASN A 320 -14.40 -5.16 15.39
CA ASN A 320 -13.70 -3.96 14.95
C ASN A 320 -12.53 -4.39 14.04
N ALA A 321 -12.55 -3.98 12.78
CA ALA A 321 -11.54 -4.37 11.80
C ALA A 321 -10.96 -3.15 11.08
N TYR A 322 -9.65 -3.21 10.80
CA TYR A 322 -8.95 -2.25 9.98
C TYR A 322 -8.88 -2.74 8.53
N PHE A 323 -9.13 -1.82 7.58
CA PHE A 323 -9.11 -2.14 6.15
C PHE A 323 -8.74 -0.88 5.35
N ASP A 324 -7.50 -0.41 5.56
CA ASP A 324 -7.04 0.88 5.08
C ASP A 324 -5.64 0.76 4.46
N VAL A 325 -5.34 1.56 3.45
CA VAL A 325 -4.02 1.61 2.81
C VAL A 325 -3.52 3.05 2.77
N VAL A 326 -2.29 3.28 3.25
CA VAL A 326 -1.63 4.58 3.27
C VAL A 326 -0.52 4.61 2.24
N ALA A 327 -0.55 5.62 1.37
CA ALA A 327 0.56 5.99 0.51
C ALA A 327 1.30 7.19 1.10
N SER A 328 2.55 6.97 1.51
CA SER A 328 3.44 7.96 2.11
C SER A 328 4.61 8.27 1.17
N TYR A 329 4.77 9.53 0.80
CA TYR A 329 5.86 10.01 -0.06
C TYR A 329 6.43 11.29 0.55
N GLY A 330 7.62 11.18 1.16
CA GLY A 330 8.20 12.25 1.96
C GLY A 330 7.30 12.69 3.13
N ASP A 331 6.87 13.96 3.13
CA ASP A 331 5.97 14.53 4.14
C ASP A 331 4.47 14.34 3.81
N GLN A 332 4.14 13.87 2.60
CA GLN A 332 2.76 13.70 2.17
C GLN A 332 2.25 12.28 2.45
N ASN A 333 1.05 12.21 3.03
CA ASN A 333 0.34 10.96 3.29
C ASN A 333 -1.06 11.02 2.69
N VAL A 334 -1.44 9.98 1.96
CA VAL A 334 -2.79 9.81 1.43
C VAL A 334 -3.33 8.47 1.90
N VAL A 335 -4.47 8.52 2.59
CA VAL A 335 -5.15 7.33 3.14
C VAL A 335 -6.30 6.93 2.22
N LEU A 336 -6.32 5.67 1.82
CA LEU A 336 -7.45 4.98 1.20
C LEU A 336 -8.16 4.19 2.28
N ASN A 337 -9.42 4.54 2.56
CA ASN A 337 -10.20 3.89 3.60
C ASN A 337 -11.10 2.78 3.03
N PHE A 338 -11.83 2.11 3.92
CA PHE A 338 -12.79 1.06 3.57
C PHE A 338 -13.74 1.44 2.41
N ARG A 339 -14.25 2.68 2.37
CA ARG A 339 -15.20 3.12 1.34
C ARG A 339 -14.55 3.37 -0.02
N ASP A 340 -13.26 3.68 -0.02
CA ASP A 340 -12.50 3.85 -1.26
C ASP A 340 -12.18 2.49 -1.88
N LEU A 341 -11.83 1.51 -1.04
CA LEU A 341 -11.35 0.20 -1.48
C LEU A 341 -12.48 -0.78 -1.82
N ILE A 342 -13.60 -0.71 -1.12
CA ILE A 342 -14.67 -1.73 -1.19
C ILE A 342 -15.89 -1.23 -1.96
N GLU A 343 -16.36 -2.06 -2.89
CA GLU A 343 -17.67 -1.95 -3.52
C GLU A 343 -18.60 -3.05 -3.00
N VAL A 344 -19.77 -2.64 -2.51
CA VAL A 344 -20.83 -3.55 -2.03
C VAL A 344 -21.96 -3.55 -3.04
N ALA A 345 -22.14 -4.67 -3.75
CA ALA A 345 -23.20 -4.87 -4.72
C ALA A 345 -24.27 -5.81 -4.15
N GLN A 346 -25.54 -5.40 -4.21
CA GLN A 346 -26.66 -6.30 -3.90
C GLN A 346 -27.05 -7.07 -5.16
N ARG A 347 -26.95 -8.40 -5.11
CA ARG A 347 -27.41 -9.26 -6.19
C ARG A 347 -28.93 -9.37 -6.15
N ARG A 348 -29.53 -9.71 -7.30
CA ARG A 348 -31.00 -9.82 -7.46
C ARG A 348 -31.64 -10.91 -6.58
N ASP A 349 -30.83 -11.81 -6.04
CA ASP A 349 -31.23 -12.87 -5.10
C ASP A 349 -31.20 -12.42 -3.63
N GLY A 350 -30.88 -11.15 -3.35
CA GLY A 350 -30.77 -10.61 -1.99
C GLY A 350 -29.44 -10.91 -1.31
N THR A 351 -28.50 -11.58 -1.98
CA THR A 351 -27.15 -11.79 -1.45
C THR A 351 -26.29 -10.53 -1.64
N VAL A 352 -25.47 -10.24 -0.63
CA VAL A 352 -24.53 -9.11 -0.65
C VAL A 352 -23.19 -9.61 -1.19
N ASP A 353 -22.74 -9.02 -2.28
CA ASP A 353 -21.44 -9.28 -2.90
C ASP A 353 -20.49 -8.15 -2.56
N VAL A 354 -19.32 -8.49 -2.02
CA VAL A 354 -18.32 -7.52 -1.57
C VAL A 354 -17.05 -7.78 -2.35
N ARG A 355 -16.57 -6.77 -3.07
CA ARG A 355 -15.38 -6.85 -3.93
C ARG A 355 -14.55 -5.59 -3.82
N LEU A 356 -13.30 -5.68 -4.25
CA LEU A 356 -12.49 -4.49 -4.49
C LEU A 356 -13.05 -3.72 -5.68
N ARG A 357 -13.08 -2.39 -5.58
CA ARG A 357 -13.65 -1.53 -6.62
C ARG A 357 -12.75 -1.46 -7.85
N ASN A 358 -11.65 -0.71 -7.76
CA ASN A 358 -10.56 -0.72 -8.73
C ASN A 358 -9.27 -0.37 -7.99
N LEU A 359 -8.71 -1.39 -7.32
CA LEU A 359 -7.60 -1.21 -6.39
C LEU A 359 -6.39 -0.54 -7.04
N GLU A 360 -6.03 -0.90 -8.28
CA GLU A 360 -4.91 -0.27 -8.97
C GLU A 360 -5.17 1.22 -9.22
N TYR A 361 -6.35 1.58 -9.71
CA TYR A 361 -6.70 2.97 -9.97
C TYR A 361 -6.69 3.80 -8.68
N ASP A 362 -7.28 3.29 -7.60
CA ASP A 362 -7.36 4.01 -6.33
C ASP A 362 -5.98 4.18 -5.70
N LEU A 363 -5.12 3.15 -5.74
CA LEU A 363 -3.71 3.23 -5.32
C LEU A 363 -2.94 4.23 -6.19
N THR A 364 -3.00 4.11 -7.51
CA THR A 364 -2.29 5.00 -8.44
C THR A 364 -2.72 6.45 -8.23
N ARG A 365 -4.02 6.70 -8.03
CA ARG A 365 -4.55 8.03 -7.73
C ARG A 365 -4.01 8.55 -6.39
N ALA A 366 -3.98 7.71 -5.35
CA ALA A 366 -3.45 8.08 -4.04
C ALA A 366 -1.95 8.42 -4.12
N ILE A 367 -1.17 7.59 -4.82
CA ILE A 367 0.27 7.81 -5.03
C ILE A 367 0.49 9.07 -5.86
N LYS A 368 -0.27 9.26 -6.94
CA LYS A 368 -0.24 10.49 -7.73
C LYS A 368 -0.50 11.71 -6.83
N LYS A 369 -1.53 11.67 -5.98
CA LYS A 369 -1.82 12.77 -5.05
C LYS A 369 -0.66 13.00 -4.06
N ALA A 370 -0.05 11.94 -3.54
CA ALA A 370 1.10 12.04 -2.63
C ALA A 370 2.35 12.61 -3.33
N VAL A 371 2.68 12.10 -4.52
CA VAL A 371 3.87 12.50 -5.30
C VAL A 371 3.74 13.92 -5.84
N TYR A 372 2.58 14.29 -6.38
CA TYR A 372 2.36 15.66 -6.88
C TYR A 372 2.14 16.66 -5.74
N GLY A 373 1.67 16.21 -4.58
CA GLY A 373 1.61 17.03 -3.37
C GLY A 373 2.98 17.23 -2.72
N PHE A 374 3.94 16.36 -3.01
CA PHE A 374 5.29 16.44 -2.48
C PHE A 374 6.16 17.33 -3.35
N GLN A 375 6.75 18.34 -2.73
CA GLN A 375 7.83 19.12 -3.33
C GLN A 375 9.02 19.09 -2.37
N SER A 376 10.14 18.57 -2.86
CA SER A 376 11.42 18.73 -2.17
C SER A 376 11.80 20.21 -2.15
N LEU A 377 12.50 20.64 -1.11
CA LEU A 377 12.97 22.03 -0.99
C LEU A 377 13.80 22.46 -2.20
N ASP A 378 14.58 21.54 -2.77
CA ASP A 378 15.35 21.76 -3.99
C ASP A 378 14.45 22.13 -5.19
N ALA A 379 13.31 21.46 -5.34
CA ALA A 379 12.34 21.76 -6.39
C ALA A 379 11.66 23.12 -6.17
N VAL A 380 11.35 23.46 -4.90
CA VAL A 380 10.81 24.77 -4.53
C VAL A 380 11.81 25.87 -4.89
N PHE A 381 13.08 25.74 -4.48
CA PHE A 381 14.12 26.73 -4.78
C PHE A 381 14.42 26.85 -6.28
N ALA A 382 14.41 25.74 -7.02
CA ALA A 382 14.58 25.76 -8.48
C ALA A 382 13.41 26.45 -9.20
N GLY A 383 12.20 26.37 -8.65
CA GLY A 383 10.99 27.00 -9.17
C GLY A 383 10.85 28.49 -8.84
N LEU A 384 11.68 29.04 -7.95
CA LEU A 384 11.63 30.47 -7.60
C LEU A 384 12.12 31.35 -8.76
N GLU A 385 11.22 32.14 -9.35
CA GLU A 385 11.54 33.14 -10.38
C GLU A 385 12.50 34.22 -9.82
N SER A 386 12.22 34.69 -8.60
CA SER A 386 13.04 35.66 -7.85
C SER A 386 13.61 35.06 -6.55
N PRO A 387 14.81 35.46 -6.10
CA PRO A 387 15.37 34.99 -4.84
C PRO A 387 14.45 35.34 -3.66
N ALA A 388 14.25 34.39 -2.74
CA ALA A 388 13.54 34.60 -1.49
C ALA A 388 14.47 35.24 -0.45
N ARG A 389 14.02 36.33 0.18
CA ARG A 389 14.77 37.01 1.24
C ARG A 389 14.05 36.88 2.57
N LEU A 390 14.68 36.25 3.55
CA LEU A 390 14.20 36.18 4.92
C LEU A 390 14.89 37.27 5.75
N GLN A 391 14.11 38.12 6.40
CA GLN A 391 14.58 39.20 7.26
C GLN A 391 14.06 38.99 8.69
N LEU A 392 14.97 38.87 9.66
CA LEU A 392 14.62 38.89 11.08
C LEU A 392 14.73 40.32 11.61
N ILE A 393 13.59 40.91 11.97
CA ILE A 393 13.54 42.20 12.65
C ILE A 393 13.58 41.93 14.15
N VAL A 394 14.67 42.33 14.80
CA VAL A 394 14.84 42.10 16.23
C VAL A 394 15.55 43.27 16.90
N THR A 395 15.03 43.71 18.05
CA THR A 395 15.73 44.66 18.94
C THR A 395 16.33 43.90 20.11
N GLU A 396 17.58 43.44 19.95
CA GLU A 396 18.24 42.54 20.92
C GLU A 396 18.34 43.15 22.34
N ALA A 397 18.54 44.46 22.43
CA ALA A 397 18.75 45.16 23.70
C ALA A 397 17.52 45.16 24.63
N THR A 398 16.31 45.06 24.06
CA THR A 398 15.04 45.08 24.82
C THR A 398 14.29 43.75 24.74
N LEU A 399 14.93 42.70 24.24
CA LEU A 399 14.30 41.39 24.04
C LEU A 399 14.09 40.66 25.39
N PRO A 400 12.88 40.14 25.68
CA PRO A 400 12.62 39.37 26.90
C PRO A 400 13.50 38.12 27.03
N GLU A 401 13.83 37.71 28.26
CA GLU A 401 14.66 36.52 28.53
C GLU A 401 14.16 35.24 27.84
N ALA A 402 12.83 35.08 27.72
CA ALA A 402 12.22 33.92 27.08
C ALA A 402 12.52 33.80 25.57
N LEU A 403 12.94 34.89 24.91
CA LEU A 403 13.18 34.94 23.46
C LEU A 403 14.67 35.11 23.10
N GLN A 404 15.57 35.22 24.08
CA GLN A 404 17.00 35.49 23.83
C GLN A 404 17.69 34.42 22.97
N SER A 405 17.24 33.16 23.03
CA SER A 405 17.78 32.06 22.21
C SER A 405 17.17 31.96 20.80
N ALA A 406 16.08 32.68 20.54
CA ALA A 406 15.34 32.57 19.28
C ALA A 406 16.10 33.15 18.07
N PRO A 407 16.75 34.34 18.14
CA PRO A 407 17.55 34.88 17.03
C PRO A 407 18.62 33.92 16.54
N ASP A 408 19.37 33.30 17.45
CA ASP A 408 20.44 32.34 17.12
C ASP A 408 19.87 31.09 16.43
N THR A 409 18.74 30.58 16.93
CA THR A 409 18.07 29.40 16.36
C THR A 409 17.54 29.70 14.95
N ILE A 410 16.94 30.87 14.76
CA ILE A 410 16.45 31.34 13.45
C ILE A 410 17.61 31.50 12.47
N LYS A 411 18.69 32.14 12.89
CA LYS A 411 19.89 32.32 12.07
C LYS A 411 20.47 30.97 11.63
N LYS A 412 20.62 30.02 12.55
CA LYS A 412 21.12 28.67 12.24
C LYS A 412 20.27 27.98 11.17
N VAL A 413 18.94 27.97 11.34
CA VAL A 413 18.02 27.35 10.38
C VAL A 413 18.06 28.06 9.03
N ALA A 414 18.13 29.40 9.03
CA ALA A 414 18.16 30.20 7.82
C ALA A 414 19.47 30.02 7.03
N ASP A 415 20.62 29.91 7.72
CA ASP A 415 21.92 29.62 7.11
C ASP A 415 21.94 28.21 6.48
N ASP A 416 21.36 27.21 7.15
CA ASP A 416 21.20 25.85 6.61
C ASP A 416 20.37 25.85 5.32
N LEU A 417 19.24 26.58 5.30
CA LEU A 417 18.37 26.70 4.13
C LEU A 417 19.06 27.50 3.00
N ALA A 418 19.80 28.56 3.34
CA ALA A 418 20.58 29.33 2.37
C ALA A 418 21.64 28.46 1.67
N ALA A 419 22.33 27.60 2.43
CA ALA A 419 23.32 26.66 1.89
C ALA A 419 22.70 25.65 0.91
N GLN A 420 21.47 25.19 1.16
CA GLN A 420 20.75 24.26 0.29
C GLN A 420 20.13 24.95 -0.95
N SER A 421 19.83 26.24 -0.87
CA SER A 421 19.10 26.97 -1.93
C SER A 421 19.90 27.28 -3.21
N GLY A 422 21.21 27.03 -3.23
CA GLY A 422 22.07 27.40 -4.36
C GLY A 422 22.10 28.92 -4.66
N GLY A 423 21.87 29.76 -3.64
CA GLY A 423 21.85 31.22 -3.76
C GLY A 423 20.48 31.82 -4.08
N LYS A 424 19.41 31.01 -4.10
CA LYS A 424 18.02 31.46 -4.27
C LYS A 424 17.33 31.87 -2.97
N PHE A 425 17.97 31.66 -1.82
CA PHE A 425 17.49 32.07 -0.50
C PHE A 425 18.57 32.85 0.24
N THR A 426 18.22 34.01 0.81
CA THR A 426 19.14 34.86 1.57
C THR A 426 18.54 35.24 2.91
N PHE A 427 19.37 35.28 3.96
CA PHE A 427 18.97 35.68 5.31
C PHE A 427 19.66 36.97 5.74
N GLU A 428 18.93 37.86 6.41
CA GLU A 428 19.43 39.09 6.99
C GLU A 428 18.77 39.33 8.36
N SER A 429 19.54 39.82 9.34
CA SER A 429 19.01 40.28 10.62
C SER A 429 19.14 41.79 10.70
N ILE A 430 18.05 42.46 11.07
CA ILE A 430 17.93 43.91 11.06
C ILE A 430 17.51 44.37 12.46
N ASP A 431 18.39 45.15 13.08
CA ASP A 431 18.07 45.89 14.29
C ASP A 431 17.56 47.30 13.91
N PRO A 432 16.28 47.62 14.13
CA PRO A 432 15.72 48.92 13.78
C PRO A 432 16.23 50.08 14.65
N ASP A 433 16.94 49.79 15.75
CA ASP A 433 17.52 50.79 16.66
C ASP A 433 19.01 51.07 16.38
N ALA A 434 19.60 50.34 15.43
CA ALA A 434 20.99 50.56 15.03
C ALA A 434 21.17 51.93 14.33
N PRO A 435 22.29 52.64 14.55
CA PRO A 435 22.52 53.99 14.02
C PRO A 435 22.54 54.08 12.47
N ASN A 436 22.67 52.95 11.77
CA ASN A 436 22.61 52.83 10.30
C ASN A 436 21.57 51.79 9.85
N ALA A 437 20.47 51.61 10.58
CA ALA A 437 19.46 50.60 10.25
C ALA A 437 18.85 50.84 8.86
N ALA A 438 18.86 49.81 8.00
CA ALA A 438 18.25 49.85 6.67
C ALA A 438 16.71 50.01 6.74
N ILE A 439 16.10 49.55 7.84
CA ILE A 439 14.67 49.66 8.11
C ILE A 439 14.50 50.30 9.50
N THR A 440 13.89 51.48 9.55
CA THR A 440 13.66 52.21 10.81
C THR A 440 12.33 51.83 11.45
N ARG A 441 12.16 52.08 12.76
CA ARG A 441 10.87 51.91 13.47
C ARG A 441 9.69 52.63 12.78
N GLN A 442 9.95 53.71 12.05
CA GLN A 442 8.92 54.43 11.30
C GLN A 442 8.52 53.66 10.03
N THR A 443 9.49 53.15 9.28
CA THR A 443 9.27 52.29 8.12
C THR A 443 8.51 51.00 8.47
N LEU A 444 8.82 50.40 9.62
CA LEU A 444 8.11 49.21 10.13
C LEU A 444 6.61 49.45 10.33
N ARG A 445 6.24 50.61 10.88
CA ARG A 445 4.83 50.96 11.11
C ARG A 445 4.12 51.39 9.82
N ASP A 446 4.77 52.18 8.99
CA ASP A 446 4.12 52.80 7.84
C ASP A 446 4.04 51.85 6.63
N THR A 447 5.08 51.03 6.42
CA THR A 447 5.18 50.13 5.26
C THR A 447 4.75 48.71 5.61
N TYR A 448 5.29 48.15 6.70
CA TYR A 448 5.04 46.76 7.09
C TYR A 448 3.88 46.60 8.09
N ARG A 449 3.32 47.72 8.60
CA ARG A 449 2.26 47.76 9.62
C ARG A 449 2.59 47.01 10.91
N LEU A 450 3.86 46.80 11.21
CA LEU A 450 4.31 46.14 12.43
C LEU A 450 4.31 47.14 13.60
N GLN A 451 3.73 46.73 14.73
CA GLN A 451 3.65 47.54 15.94
C GLN A 451 4.70 47.09 16.96
N PRO A 452 5.31 48.01 17.71
CA PRO A 452 6.26 47.66 18.76
C PRO A 452 5.57 46.92 19.92
N ILE A 453 6.18 45.84 20.40
CA ILE A 453 5.65 45.01 21.49
C ILE A 453 6.18 45.52 22.83
N PRO A 454 5.34 45.80 23.84
CA PRO A 454 5.82 46.23 25.16
C PRO A 454 6.52 45.07 25.89
N VAL A 455 7.67 45.35 26.50
CA VAL A 455 8.47 44.35 27.25
C VAL A 455 7.73 43.86 28.50
N SER A 456 6.97 44.74 29.14
CA SER A 456 6.06 44.39 30.24
C SER A 456 4.90 45.38 30.31
N LEU A 457 3.81 45.01 30.99
CA LEU A 457 2.62 45.87 31.19
C LEU A 457 2.95 47.21 31.87
N PHE A 458 4.10 47.33 32.52
CA PHE A 458 4.51 48.51 33.30
C PHE A 458 5.82 49.14 32.81
N SER A 459 6.44 48.62 31.74
CA SER A 459 7.64 49.20 31.15
C SER A 459 7.29 50.09 29.96
N ALA A 460 8.03 51.19 29.80
CA ALA A 460 8.01 52.01 28.58
C ALA A 460 8.86 51.39 27.46
N ASP A 461 9.63 50.36 27.76
CA ASP A 461 10.49 49.68 26.80
C ASP A 461 9.64 48.83 25.85
N THR A 462 10.03 48.89 24.58
CA THR A 462 9.38 48.14 23.51
C THR A 462 10.42 47.44 22.66
N TYR A 463 10.03 46.30 22.11
CA TYR A 463 10.87 45.50 21.23
C TYR A 463 10.13 45.14 19.93
N TYR A 464 10.89 44.85 18.88
CA TYR A 464 10.39 44.18 17.68
C TYR A 464 10.94 42.76 17.64
N PHE A 465 10.11 41.83 17.19
CA PHE A 465 10.51 40.44 16.98
C PHE A 465 9.61 39.84 15.90
N ASP A 466 9.96 40.06 14.64
CA ASP A 466 9.16 39.65 13.49
C ASP A 466 10.05 39.01 12.42
N LEU A 467 9.59 37.91 11.84
CA LEU A 467 10.27 37.23 10.74
C LEU A 467 9.54 37.55 9.44
N LEU A 468 10.19 38.22 8.49
CA LEU A 468 9.59 38.61 7.21
C LEU A 468 10.20 37.80 6.07
N LEU A 469 9.36 37.22 5.22
CA LEU A 469 9.77 36.57 3.98
C LEU A 469 9.30 37.38 2.79
N THR A 470 10.26 37.82 1.99
CA THR A 470 10.03 38.59 0.76
C THR A 470 10.33 37.72 -0.46
N LEU A 471 9.33 37.53 -1.33
CA LEU A 471 9.47 36.89 -2.64
C LEU A 471 8.95 37.86 -3.71
N GLY A 472 9.85 38.31 -4.59
CA GLY A 472 9.53 39.33 -5.59
C GLY A 472 9.03 40.62 -4.92
N ASP A 473 7.81 41.04 -5.25
CA ASP A 473 7.18 42.25 -4.69
C ASP A 473 6.33 41.98 -3.44
N LYS A 474 6.19 40.72 -3.01
CA LYS A 474 5.37 40.36 -1.84
C LYS A 474 6.24 40.14 -0.62
N THR A 475 5.83 40.71 0.52
CA THR A 475 6.43 40.44 1.83
C THR A 475 5.37 39.95 2.80
N GLN A 476 5.64 38.87 3.52
CA GLN A 476 4.73 38.27 4.49
C GLN A 476 5.48 37.95 5.79
N ALA A 477 4.80 38.14 6.93
CA ALA A 477 5.33 37.72 8.22
C ALA A 477 5.15 36.22 8.46
N ILE A 478 6.16 35.58 9.04
CA ILE A 478 6.20 34.17 9.41
C ILE A 478 6.19 34.06 10.93
N TYR A 479 5.31 33.20 11.44
CA TYR A 479 5.18 32.92 12.86
C TYR A 479 5.28 31.40 13.10
N PRO A 480 6.33 30.91 13.79
CA PRO A 480 6.43 29.50 14.20
C PRO A 480 5.27 29.11 15.14
N ALA A 481 4.74 27.89 14.99
CA ALA A 481 3.41 27.51 15.49
C ALA A 481 3.33 27.01 16.95
N GLN A 482 4.45 26.73 17.61
CA GLN A 482 4.44 26.21 18.99
C GLN A 482 5.56 26.82 19.82
N ASP A 483 6.78 26.81 19.29
CA ASP A 483 7.98 27.33 19.92
C ASP A 483 8.99 27.84 18.87
N PHE A 484 10.11 28.36 19.35
CA PHE A 484 11.28 28.73 18.52
C PHE A 484 12.30 27.59 18.43
N SER A 485 11.85 26.33 18.45
CA SER A 485 12.74 25.19 18.17
C SER A 485 13.18 25.17 16.71
N GLU A 486 14.33 24.53 16.42
CA GLU A 486 14.84 24.39 15.06
C GLU A 486 13.81 23.78 14.10
N ALA A 487 13.06 22.77 14.55
CA ALA A 487 12.04 22.09 13.75
C ALA A 487 10.83 23.00 13.45
N SER A 488 10.36 23.74 14.45
CA SER A 488 9.22 24.66 14.32
C SER A 488 9.56 25.82 13.37
N VAL A 489 10.73 26.45 13.57
CA VAL A 489 11.21 27.54 12.72
C VAL A 489 11.43 27.07 11.28
N ARG A 490 12.08 25.91 11.10
CA ARG A 490 12.30 25.31 9.78
C ARG A 490 10.97 25.08 9.07
N SER A 491 10.04 24.38 9.72
CA SER A 491 8.72 24.07 9.14
C SER A 491 7.96 25.35 8.74
N ALA A 492 8.04 26.41 9.55
CA ALA A 492 7.38 27.67 9.26
C ALA A 492 7.96 28.38 8.02
N ILE A 493 9.29 28.38 7.85
CA ILE A 493 9.96 28.95 6.68
C ILE A 493 9.66 28.13 5.42
N GLU A 494 9.76 26.80 5.51
CA GLU A 494 9.49 25.90 4.39
C GLU A 494 8.04 25.99 3.91
N ALA A 495 7.07 26.04 4.83
CA ALA A 495 5.67 26.23 4.50
C ALA A 495 5.41 27.58 3.80
N ALA A 496 6.05 28.66 4.27
CA ALA A 496 5.93 29.97 3.66
C ALA A 496 6.52 30.01 2.24
N LEU A 497 7.66 29.37 2.01
CA LEU A 497 8.27 29.23 0.68
C LEU A 497 7.39 28.40 -0.28
N LYS A 498 6.86 27.27 0.18
CA LYS A 498 5.97 26.40 -0.60
C LYS A 498 4.70 27.14 -1.02
N ARG A 499 4.11 27.95 -0.12
CA ARG A 499 2.86 28.71 -0.36
C ARG A 499 2.97 29.72 -1.51
N GLU A 500 4.11 30.39 -1.64
CA GLU A 500 4.29 31.47 -2.63
C GLU A 500 4.87 30.98 -3.98
N SER A 501 5.37 29.74 -4.06
CA SER A 501 5.76 29.13 -5.33
C SER A 501 4.50 28.70 -6.13
N GLN A 502 4.35 29.14 -7.39
CA GLN A 502 3.11 29.01 -8.15
C GLN A 502 2.67 27.55 -8.38
N GLY A 503 1.38 27.26 -8.19
CA GLY A 503 0.74 26.00 -8.65
C GLY A 503 0.12 25.10 -7.58
N PHE A 504 0.07 25.52 -6.32
CA PHE A 504 -0.46 24.70 -5.22
C PHE A 504 -1.99 24.56 -5.23
N VAL A 505 -2.47 23.38 -4.85
CA VAL A 505 -3.86 23.17 -4.44
C VAL A 505 -4.01 23.70 -3.01
N LYS A 506 -4.65 24.87 -2.85
CA LYS A 506 -4.78 25.56 -1.55
C LYS A 506 -5.17 24.58 -0.43
N ALA A 507 -4.40 24.57 0.65
CA ALA A 507 -4.72 23.84 1.86
C ALA A 507 -5.80 24.62 2.62
N ILE A 508 -6.95 23.98 2.81
CA ILE A 508 -8.11 24.59 3.46
C ILE A 508 -8.23 24.04 4.86
N GLY A 509 -8.03 24.89 5.86
CA GLY A 509 -8.45 24.60 7.22
C GLY A 509 -9.96 24.79 7.34
N LEU A 510 -10.68 23.77 7.80
CA LEU A 510 -12.11 23.82 8.03
C LEU A 510 -12.38 23.76 9.53
N TRP A 511 -12.93 24.83 10.09
CA TRP A 511 -13.45 24.85 11.45
C TRP A 511 -14.97 24.76 11.42
N THR A 512 -15.52 23.86 12.23
CA THR A 512 -16.96 23.65 12.40
C THR A 512 -17.29 23.50 13.88
N PRO A 513 -18.50 23.88 14.34
CA PRO A 513 -18.88 23.78 15.74
C PRO A 513 -18.81 22.32 16.22
N PRO A 514 -18.45 22.08 17.49
CA PRO A 514 -18.51 20.76 18.08
C PRO A 514 -19.92 20.18 17.96
N ALA A 515 -20.02 18.91 17.56
CA ALA A 515 -21.31 18.23 17.50
C ALA A 515 -21.88 18.11 18.93
N ALA A 516 -22.92 18.87 19.24
CA ALA A 516 -23.63 18.70 20.50
C ALA A 516 -24.40 17.37 20.46
N PRO A 517 -24.24 16.49 21.46
CA PRO A 517 -25.00 15.25 21.54
C PRO A 517 -26.50 15.58 21.74
N GLN A 518 -27.33 15.21 20.77
CA GLN A 518 -28.79 15.30 20.91
C GLN A 518 -29.32 13.96 21.40
N PHE A 519 -30.27 13.98 22.32
CA PHE A 519 -30.98 12.79 22.75
C PHE A 519 -32.37 12.79 22.13
N ASP A 520 -32.77 11.68 21.54
CA ASP A 520 -34.13 11.49 21.06
C ASP A 520 -35.13 11.40 22.22
N GLN A 521 -36.42 11.31 21.88
CA GLN A 521 -37.50 11.22 22.86
C GLN A 521 -37.43 9.99 23.77
N PHE A 522 -36.58 9.02 23.44
CA PHE A 522 -36.34 7.80 24.22
C PHE A 522 -35.03 7.86 25.03
N GLY A 523 -34.35 9.01 25.04
CA GLY A 523 -33.09 9.20 25.73
C GLY A 523 -31.89 8.55 25.02
N GLN A 524 -32.04 8.11 23.77
CA GLN A 524 -30.94 7.61 22.96
C GLN A 524 -30.25 8.75 22.21
N GLN A 525 -28.93 8.66 22.09
CA GLN A 525 -28.13 9.67 21.41
C GLN A 525 -28.43 9.64 19.90
N SER A 526 -29.10 10.67 19.40
CA SER A 526 -29.44 10.86 17.99
C SER A 526 -28.43 11.80 17.31
N GLN A 527 -28.17 11.56 16.02
CA GLN A 527 -27.30 12.42 15.23
C GLN A 527 -27.99 13.78 15.00
N SER A 528 -27.25 14.86 15.24
CA SER A 528 -27.74 16.22 15.00
C SER A 528 -28.12 16.37 13.52
N PRO A 529 -29.28 16.98 13.19
CA PRO A 529 -29.69 17.22 11.81
C PRO A 529 -28.76 18.19 11.06
N VAL A 530 -27.91 18.94 11.80
CA VAL A 530 -26.90 19.83 11.23
C VAL A 530 -25.57 19.08 11.14
N SER A 531 -25.16 18.73 9.92
CA SER A 531 -23.85 18.15 9.63
C SER A 531 -23.09 18.98 8.59
N TYR A 532 -21.77 19.10 8.78
CA TYR A 532 -20.88 19.82 7.85
C TYR A 532 -20.06 18.87 6.97
N GLN A 533 -20.32 17.57 7.06
CA GLN A 533 -19.61 16.53 6.31
C GLN A 533 -19.73 16.71 4.79
N THR A 534 -20.90 17.12 4.29
CA THR A 534 -21.10 17.37 2.85
C THR A 534 -20.23 18.52 2.35
N VAL A 535 -20.08 19.59 3.14
CA VAL A 535 -19.22 20.72 2.79
C VAL A 535 -17.76 20.29 2.77
N GLN A 536 -17.32 19.55 3.79
CA GLN A 536 -15.97 18.98 3.83
C GLN A 536 -15.71 18.08 2.61
N GLN A 537 -16.63 17.18 2.26
CA GLN A 537 -16.50 16.29 1.09
C GLN A 537 -16.39 17.06 -0.23
N GLN A 538 -17.21 18.10 -0.43
CA GLN A 538 -17.18 18.91 -1.66
C GLN A 538 -15.89 19.73 -1.77
N LEU A 539 -15.42 20.32 -0.67
CA LEU A 539 -14.15 21.04 -0.65
C LEU A 539 -12.98 20.06 -0.90
N SER A 540 -13.02 18.86 -0.32
CA SER A 540 -11.97 17.84 -0.46
C SER A 540 -11.81 17.28 -1.88
N GLN A 541 -12.78 17.51 -2.78
CA GLN A 541 -12.65 17.10 -4.19
C GLN A 541 -11.54 17.88 -4.91
N ASN A 542 -11.38 19.16 -4.57
CA ASN A 542 -10.48 20.07 -5.28
C ASN A 542 -9.39 20.67 -4.38
N TYR A 543 -9.50 20.54 -3.05
CA TYR A 543 -8.61 21.15 -2.08
C TYR A 543 -8.09 20.15 -1.05
N ASN A 544 -6.96 20.45 -0.41
CA ASN A 544 -6.48 19.69 0.72
C ASN A 544 -7.17 20.21 2.00
N VAL A 545 -8.31 19.61 2.35
CA VAL A 545 -9.13 20.07 3.48
C VAL A 545 -8.73 19.35 4.76
N ARG A 546 -8.43 20.11 5.82
CA ARG A 546 -8.12 19.57 7.14
C ARG A 546 -9.07 20.16 8.18
N SER A 547 -9.55 19.34 9.10
CA SER A 547 -10.29 19.85 10.25
C SER A 547 -9.33 20.63 11.14
N VAL A 548 -9.74 21.82 11.56
CA VAL A 548 -8.92 22.69 12.41
C VAL A 548 -9.57 22.78 13.79
N ASP A 549 -8.77 22.55 14.82
CA ASP A 549 -9.10 22.92 16.18
C ASP A 549 -8.43 24.26 16.52
N LEU A 550 -9.23 25.23 16.95
CA LEU A 550 -8.78 26.58 17.33
C LEU A 550 -8.70 26.76 18.85
N SER A 551 -9.06 25.74 19.64
CA SER A 551 -9.13 25.81 21.10
C SER A 551 -7.79 26.22 21.76
N GLY A 552 -6.67 25.86 21.11
CA GLY A 552 -5.31 26.23 21.53
C GLY A 552 -4.92 27.69 21.28
N GLY A 553 -5.77 28.48 20.60
CA GLY A 553 -5.49 29.89 20.31
C GLY A 553 -4.60 30.15 19.09
N GLN A 554 -4.29 29.12 18.29
CA GLN A 554 -3.51 29.25 17.07
C GLN A 554 -4.07 28.35 15.95
N ALA A 555 -4.04 28.84 14.71
CA ALA A 555 -4.40 28.06 13.53
C ALA A 555 -3.15 27.39 12.91
N PRO A 556 -3.25 26.15 12.38
CA PRO A 556 -2.13 25.43 11.77
C PRO A 556 -1.38 26.25 10.74
N ALA A 557 -0.05 26.22 10.72
CA ALA A 557 0.78 27.06 9.84
C ALA A 557 0.73 26.62 8.35
N ASP A 558 0.24 25.42 8.08
CA ASP A 558 0.24 24.73 6.80
C ASP A 558 -1.08 24.85 6.02
N ILE A 559 -2.01 25.68 6.49
CA ILE A 559 -3.26 26.01 5.78
C ILE A 559 -3.21 27.43 5.19
N ASP A 560 -3.76 27.58 3.99
CA ASP A 560 -3.78 28.84 3.21
C ASP A 560 -5.09 29.61 3.39
N VAL A 561 -6.19 28.87 3.56
CA VAL A 561 -7.53 29.42 3.75
C VAL A 561 -8.15 28.78 4.98
N LEU A 562 -8.64 29.60 5.90
CA LEU A 562 -9.43 29.13 7.05
C LEU A 562 -10.91 29.35 6.75
N VAL A 563 -11.66 28.27 6.58
CA VAL A 563 -13.10 28.28 6.41
C VAL A 563 -13.74 28.06 7.78
N VAL A 564 -14.42 29.08 8.30
CA VAL A 564 -15.13 29.05 9.58
C VAL A 564 -16.62 28.96 9.29
N ILE A 565 -17.22 27.80 9.54
CA ILE A 565 -18.65 27.58 9.30
C ILE A 565 -19.42 27.67 10.61
N ALA A 566 -20.54 28.39 10.60
CA ALA A 566 -21.48 28.54 11.71
C ALA A 566 -20.80 28.84 13.07
N PRO A 567 -19.93 29.86 13.16
CA PRO A 567 -19.25 30.22 14.41
C PRO A 567 -20.26 30.48 15.54
N GLN A 568 -20.17 29.69 16.59
CA GLN A 568 -21.03 29.76 17.77
C GLN A 568 -20.23 29.34 19.01
N ASN A 569 -20.52 29.96 20.17
CA ASN A 569 -19.86 29.64 21.44
C ASN A 569 -18.32 29.64 21.38
N MET A 570 -17.75 30.52 20.56
CA MET A 570 -16.29 30.63 20.44
C MET A 570 -15.72 31.35 21.66
N THR A 571 -14.64 30.80 22.18
CA THR A 571 -13.82 31.40 23.23
C THR A 571 -13.00 32.57 22.67
N ASP A 572 -12.53 33.46 23.55
CA ASP A 572 -11.63 34.55 23.17
C ASP A 572 -10.33 34.04 22.53
N LYS A 573 -9.85 32.87 22.96
CA LYS A 573 -8.68 32.22 22.36
C LYS A 573 -8.94 31.80 20.91
N GLU A 574 -10.10 31.20 20.62
CA GLU A 574 -10.44 30.79 19.25
C GLU A 574 -10.65 32.00 18.34
N ARG A 575 -11.27 33.08 18.85
CA ARG A 575 -11.37 34.36 18.13
C ARG A 575 -9.99 34.96 17.85
N TYR A 576 -9.12 34.95 18.85
CA TYR A 576 -7.73 35.38 18.70
C TYR A 576 -6.97 34.54 17.65
N ALA A 577 -7.19 33.23 17.59
CA ALA A 577 -6.58 32.37 16.58
C ALA A 577 -6.95 32.78 15.14
N ILE A 578 -8.22 33.15 14.92
CA ILE A 578 -8.72 33.63 13.62
C ILE A 578 -8.14 34.99 13.28
N ASP A 579 -8.09 35.89 14.27
CA ASP A 579 -7.49 37.21 14.14
C ASP A 579 -6.00 37.11 13.73
N GLN A 580 -5.23 36.30 14.45
CA GLN A 580 -3.82 36.05 14.11
C GLN A 580 -3.64 35.39 12.74
N PHE A 581 -4.59 34.52 12.33
CA PHE A 581 -4.59 33.93 11.00
C PHE A 581 -4.79 34.98 9.89
N LEU A 582 -5.65 35.97 10.10
CA LEU A 582 -5.82 37.11 9.19
C LEU A 582 -4.58 38.00 9.19
N MET A 583 -4.03 38.32 10.37
CA MET A 583 -2.85 39.18 10.50
C MET A 583 -1.61 38.62 9.80
N ARG A 584 -1.43 37.29 9.80
CA ARG A 584 -0.34 36.65 9.05
C ARG A 584 -0.59 36.53 7.55
N GLY A 585 -1.64 37.15 7.00
CA GLY A 585 -1.95 37.16 5.55
C GLY A 585 -2.75 35.94 5.06
N GLY A 586 -3.26 35.10 5.97
CA GLY A 586 -4.18 34.02 5.62
C GLY A 586 -5.55 34.55 5.20
N SER A 587 -6.26 33.82 4.34
CA SER A 587 -7.62 34.19 3.92
C SER A 587 -8.65 33.49 4.79
N VAL A 588 -9.52 34.24 5.47
CA VAL A 588 -10.64 33.63 6.22
C VAL A 588 -11.92 33.73 5.40
N VAL A 589 -12.59 32.60 5.21
CA VAL A 589 -13.95 32.52 4.67
C VAL A 589 -14.88 32.23 5.84
N VAL A 590 -15.74 33.18 6.16
CA VAL A 590 -16.71 33.03 7.25
C VAL A 590 -18.09 32.75 6.67
N ALA A 591 -18.67 31.60 7.00
CA ALA A 591 -20.07 31.28 6.77
C ALA A 591 -20.84 31.42 8.08
N ALA A 592 -21.12 32.67 8.48
CA ALA A 592 -21.83 32.99 9.72
C ALA A 592 -23.30 33.34 9.49
N GLY A 593 -24.12 33.03 10.47
CA GLY A 593 -25.51 33.46 10.56
C GLY A 593 -25.84 33.89 11.99
N ASN A 594 -26.86 34.72 12.14
CA ASN A 594 -27.32 35.14 13.48
C ASN A 594 -28.27 34.12 14.11
N TYR A 595 -28.76 33.16 13.31
CA TYR A 595 -29.72 32.15 13.72
C TYR A 595 -29.37 30.79 13.13
N ALA A 596 -29.49 29.74 13.93
CA ALA A 596 -29.49 28.36 13.48
C ALA A 596 -30.93 27.84 13.36
N VAL A 597 -31.18 27.00 12.34
CA VAL A 597 -32.47 26.34 12.18
C VAL A 597 -32.51 25.13 13.11
N THR A 598 -33.55 25.04 13.94
CA THR A 598 -33.83 23.89 14.79
C THR A 598 -35.15 23.24 14.39
N THR A 599 -35.20 21.91 14.39
CA THR A 599 -36.41 21.14 14.13
C THR A 599 -36.97 20.64 15.45
N SER A 600 -38.17 21.09 15.83
CA SER A 600 -38.92 20.56 16.97
C SER A 600 -40.23 19.91 16.51
N LEU A 601 -40.88 19.15 17.39
CA LEU A 601 -42.12 18.37 17.15
C LEU A 601 -43.28 19.17 16.51
N GLY A 602 -43.21 20.51 16.46
CA GLY A 602 -44.23 21.40 15.88
C GLY A 602 -43.80 22.23 14.66
N GLY A 603 -42.57 22.07 14.15
CA GLY A 603 -42.09 22.81 12.96
C GLY A 603 -40.62 23.27 13.03
N LEU A 604 -40.27 24.14 12.09
CA LEU A 604 -38.96 24.81 12.04
C LEU A 604 -38.94 25.98 13.04
N GLY A 605 -37.98 25.98 13.95
CA GLY A 605 -37.66 27.08 14.84
C GLY A 605 -36.33 27.74 14.47
N LEU A 606 -36.12 28.96 14.96
CA LEU A 606 -34.83 29.65 14.88
C LEU A 606 -34.25 29.74 16.29
N LEU A 607 -32.99 29.33 16.44
CA LEU A 607 -32.21 29.50 17.66
C LEU A 607 -31.19 30.63 17.42
N PRO A 608 -31.17 31.71 18.22
CA PRO A 608 -30.13 32.72 18.10
C PRO A 608 -28.75 32.10 18.37
N LEU A 609 -27.77 32.45 17.55
CA LEU A 609 -26.37 32.05 17.76
C LEU A 609 -25.67 33.11 18.61
N GLU A 610 -25.18 32.70 19.78
CA GLU A 610 -24.46 33.57 20.70
C GLU A 610 -22.95 33.31 20.65
N ASN A 611 -22.17 34.33 21.03
CA ASN A 611 -20.71 34.24 21.16
C ASN A 611 -19.98 33.74 19.89
N GLY A 612 -20.47 34.14 18.71
CA GLY A 612 -19.82 33.88 17.42
C GLY A 612 -18.69 34.87 17.12
N LEU A 613 -18.58 35.27 15.85
CA LEU A 613 -17.58 36.23 15.38
C LEU A 613 -18.06 37.69 15.33
N GLN A 614 -19.28 37.98 15.75
CA GLN A 614 -19.90 39.29 15.55
C GLN A 614 -19.09 40.45 16.15
N GLU A 615 -18.63 40.30 17.40
CA GLU A 615 -17.81 41.33 18.05
C GLU A 615 -16.46 41.52 17.36
N MET A 616 -15.82 40.43 16.93
CA MET A 616 -14.57 40.49 16.17
C MET A 616 -14.76 41.18 14.81
N LEU A 617 -15.79 40.78 14.05
CA LEU A 617 -16.12 41.34 12.74
C LEU A 617 -16.46 42.83 12.80
N ALA A 618 -17.09 43.29 13.90
CA ALA A 618 -17.35 44.71 14.11
C ALA A 618 -16.05 45.55 14.18
N HIS A 619 -14.95 45.01 14.70
CA HIS A 619 -13.64 45.68 14.70
C HIS A 619 -13.04 45.79 13.29
N TYR A 620 -13.41 44.88 12.39
CA TYR A 620 -13.08 44.91 10.97
C TYR A 620 -14.06 45.76 10.14
N GLY A 621 -15.11 46.32 10.76
CA GLY A 621 -16.13 47.14 10.09
C GLY A 621 -17.15 46.33 9.29
N ILE A 622 -17.35 45.05 9.62
CA ILE A 622 -18.29 44.12 8.96
C ILE A 622 -19.56 43.96 9.80
#